data_AF-A0A1H8BE12-F1
#
_entry.id   AF-A0A1H8BE12-F1
#
_cell.length_a   1.000
_cell.length_b   1.000
_cell.length_c   1.000
_cell.angle_alpha   90.00
_cell.angle_beta   90.00
_cell.angle_gamma   90.00
#
_symmetry.space_group_name_H-M   'P 1'
#
loop_
_entity.id
_entity.type
_entity.pdbx_description
1 polymer ?
#
loop_
_entity_poly.entity_id
_entity_poly.type
_entity_poly.pdbx_seq_one_letter_code
_entity_poly.pdbx_strand_id
1 'polypeptide(L)'
;MTGPELNAEDGWAVMSNRFLMWAKTWIEENIPPGANSDIESYEVKAKRLSEKLFAEAAAANFTNFETEEERERVTPLVLAAVSDSRDFDIDAYHLKSQLAQENEDGD
;
A
#
# COMPACT_ATOMS: atom_id res chain seq x y z
N MET A 1 -28.57 -10.16 35.36
CA MET A 1 -28.02 -9.19 34.38
C MET A 1 -26.65 -9.70 33.98
N THR A 2 -26.60 -10.57 32.97
CA THR A 2 -25.37 -10.90 32.25
C THR A 2 -25.31 -9.91 31.10
N GLY A 3 -24.34 -8.98 31.13
CA GLY A 3 -24.07 -8.11 30.00
C GLY A 3 -23.65 -8.94 28.78
N PRO A 4 -23.73 -8.42 27.56
CA PRO A 4 -23.26 -9.16 26.40
C PRO A 4 -21.75 -9.38 26.57
N GLU A 5 -21.36 -10.62 26.85
CA GLU A 5 -20.01 -11.09 26.63
C GLU A 5 -19.74 -10.89 25.13
N LEU A 6 -19.07 -9.79 24.78
CA LEU A 6 -18.49 -9.64 23.46
C LEU A 6 -17.52 -10.81 23.31
N ASN A 7 -17.83 -11.76 22.41
CA ASN A 7 -16.97 -12.91 22.19
C ASN A 7 -15.57 -12.40 21.81
N ALA A 8 -14.53 -12.96 22.39
CA ALA A 8 -13.15 -12.56 22.10
C ALA A 8 -12.82 -12.63 20.60
N GLU A 9 -13.48 -13.53 19.86
CA GLU A 9 -13.41 -13.68 18.40
C GLU A 9 -13.97 -12.45 17.66
N ASP A 10 -15.07 -11.87 18.13
CA ASP A 10 -15.67 -10.67 17.54
C ASP A 10 -14.81 -9.43 17.82
N GLY A 11 -14.23 -9.34 19.02
CA GLY A 11 -13.28 -8.29 19.38
C GLY A 11 -12.00 -8.35 18.54
N TRP A 12 -11.48 -9.56 18.32
CA TRP A 12 -10.29 -9.80 17.50
C TRP A 12 -10.53 -9.43 16.03
N ALA A 13 -11.65 -9.84 15.43
CA ALA A 13 -11.99 -9.50 14.05
C ALA A 13 -12.13 -7.99 13.81
N VAL A 14 -12.70 -7.25 14.77
CA VAL A 14 -12.85 -5.79 14.68
C VAL A 14 -11.49 -5.08 14.76
N MET A 15 -10.60 -5.51 15.66
CA MET A 15 -9.24 -4.96 15.78
C MET A 15 -8.39 -5.21 14.53
N SER A 16 -8.39 -6.45 14.03
CA SER A 16 -7.74 -6.86 12.79
C SER A 16 -8.20 -6.02 11.59
N ASN A 17 -9.52 -5.85 11.43
CA ASN A 17 -10.08 -5.05 10.33
C ASN A 17 -9.68 -3.58 10.41
N ARG A 18 -9.64 -2.98 11.61
CA ARG A 18 -9.22 -1.59 11.79
C ARG A 18 -7.77 -1.38 11.37
N PHE A 19 -6.85 -2.23 11.81
CA PHE A 19 -5.44 -2.14 11.42
C PHE A 19 -5.26 -2.35 9.91
N LEU A 20 -5.92 -3.36 9.34
CA LEU A 20 -5.83 -3.64 7.91
C LEU A 20 -6.36 -2.50 7.03
N MET A 21 -7.46 -1.85 7.42
CA MET A 21 -7.97 -0.68 6.70
C MET A 21 -7.00 0.49 6.78
N TRP A 22 -6.45 0.77 7.98
CA TRP A 22 -5.47 1.82 8.16
C TRP A 22 -4.19 1.58 7.34
N ALA A 23 -3.67 0.34 7.36
CA ALA A 23 -2.48 -0.04 6.61
C ALA A 23 -2.67 0.11 5.09
N LYS A 24 -3.86 -0.22 4.56
CA LYS A 24 -4.19 -0.01 3.13
C LYS A 24 -4.15 1.47 2.76
N THR A 25 -4.81 2.32 3.54
CA THR A 25 -4.79 3.77 3.31
C THR A 25 -3.37 4.32 3.38
N TRP A 26 -2.59 3.87 4.38
CA TRP A 26 -1.19 4.27 4.50
C TRP A 26 -0.37 3.89 3.26
N ILE A 27 -0.54 2.68 2.74
CA ILE A 27 0.13 2.18 1.53
C ILE A 27 -0.22 3.05 0.32
N GLU A 28 -1.50 3.37 0.11
CA GLU A 28 -1.96 4.22 -0.98
C GLU A 28 -1.37 5.64 -0.92
N GLU A 29 -1.24 6.20 0.29
CA GLU A 29 -0.70 7.54 0.50
C GLU A 29 0.84 7.62 0.42
N ASN A 30 1.54 6.55 0.82
CA ASN A 30 3.01 6.55 0.94
C ASN A 30 3.75 5.82 -0.19
N ILE A 31 3.04 5.00 -0.98
CA ILE A 31 3.62 4.21 -2.07
C ILE A 31 2.84 4.52 -3.35
N PRO A 32 3.02 5.72 -3.94
CA PRO A 32 2.32 6.07 -5.16
C PRO A 32 2.75 5.14 -6.31
N PRO A 33 1.82 4.80 -7.23
CA PRO A 33 2.15 4.02 -8.43
C PRO A 33 3.27 4.68 -9.23
N GLY A 34 4.17 3.89 -9.81
CA GLY A 34 5.28 4.42 -10.62
C GLY A 34 6.39 5.12 -9.82
N ALA A 35 6.26 5.25 -8.49
CA ALA A 35 7.24 5.92 -7.64
C ALA A 35 8.55 5.14 -7.43
N ASN A 36 8.86 4.15 -8.28
CA ASN A 36 10.14 3.47 -8.26
C ASN A 36 11.16 4.11 -9.21
N SER A 37 11.47 5.38 -8.94
CA SER A 37 12.58 6.12 -9.55
C SER A 37 13.97 5.70 -9.03
N ASP A 38 14.01 4.81 -8.03
CA ASP A 38 15.21 4.52 -7.27
C ASP A 38 15.99 3.33 -7.84
N ILE A 39 17.32 3.41 -7.78
CA ILE A 39 18.30 2.34 -8.04
C ILE A 39 18.17 1.18 -7.02
N GLU A 40 17.33 1.36 -5.98
CA GLU A 40 17.03 0.40 -4.92
C GLU A 40 16.14 -0.75 -5.43
N SER A 41 16.43 -1.99 -5.02
CA SER A 41 15.55 -3.11 -5.35
C SER A 41 14.22 -3.02 -4.61
N TYR A 42 13.15 -3.55 -5.23
CA TYR A 42 11.81 -3.57 -4.64
C TYR A 42 11.79 -4.18 -3.24
N GLU A 43 12.62 -5.19 -2.98
CA GLU A 43 12.72 -5.84 -1.66
C GLU A 43 13.28 -4.91 -0.58
N VAL A 44 14.33 -4.15 -0.88
CA VAL A 44 14.95 -3.24 0.09
C VAL A 44 13.99 -2.08 0.37
N LYS A 45 13.35 -1.55 -0.67
CA LYS A 45 12.34 -0.51 -0.54
C LYS A 45 11.12 -0.98 0.26
N ALA A 46 10.60 -2.17 -0.02
CA ALA A 46 9.49 -2.77 0.71
C ALA A 46 9.84 -3.00 2.19
N LYS A 47 11.06 -3.45 2.49
CA LYS A 47 11.53 -3.59 3.88
C LYS A 47 11.51 -2.25 4.62
N ARG A 48 12.13 -1.21 4.05
CA ARG A 48 12.17 0.13 4.64
C ARG A 48 10.77 0.70 4.87
N LEU A 49 9.88 0.54 3.89
CA LEU A 49 8.49 1.02 3.99
C LEU A 49 7.67 0.22 5.01
N SER A 50 7.93 -1.08 5.14
CA SER A 50 7.29 -1.91 6.17
C SER A 50 7.71 -1.47 7.58
N GLU A 51 9.02 -1.21 7.79
CA GLU A 51 9.52 -0.66 9.06
C GLU A 51 8.88 0.69 9.39
N LYS A 52 8.73 1.57 8.38
CA LYS A 52 8.04 2.87 8.53
C LYS A 52 6.57 2.70 8.89
N LEU A 53 5.83 1.82 8.19
CA LEU A 53 4.42 1.53 8.45
C LEU A 53 4.21 1.08 9.89
N PHE A 54 5.04 0.16 10.40
CA PHE A 54 4.90 -0.35 11.76
C PHE A 54 5.27 0.70 12.83
N ALA A 55 6.24 1.57 12.57
CA ALA A 55 6.54 2.68 13.46
C ALA A 55 5.37 3.69 13.54
N GLU A 56 4.73 3.98 12.40
CA GLU A 56 3.56 4.86 12.35
C GLU A 56 2.31 4.22 12.94
N ALA A 57 2.15 2.90 12.82
CA ALA A 57 1.09 2.18 13.49
C ALA A 57 1.19 2.31 15.02
N ALA A 58 2.40 2.20 15.57
CA ALA A 58 2.63 2.43 16.99
C ALA A 58 2.31 3.88 17.40
N ALA A 59 2.65 4.87 16.56
CA ALA A 59 2.28 6.27 16.78
C ALA A 59 0.76 6.52 16.68
N ALA A 60 0.05 5.74 15.87
CA ALA A 60 -1.42 5.75 15.73
C ALA A 60 -2.16 4.97 16.84
N ASN A 61 -1.45 4.56 17.91
CA ASN A 61 -1.98 3.78 19.04
C ASN A 61 -2.55 2.40 18.64
N PHE A 62 -2.02 1.77 17.60
CA PHE A 62 -2.25 0.34 17.42
C PHE A 62 -1.42 -0.46 18.43
N THR A 63 -2.00 -1.53 18.93
CA THR A 63 -1.31 -2.42 19.86
C THR A 63 -0.27 -3.26 19.12
N ASN A 64 0.75 -3.71 19.86
CA ASN A 64 1.72 -4.68 19.32
C ASN A 64 1.04 -5.98 18.87
N PHE A 65 -0.05 -6.37 19.54
CA PHE A 65 -0.82 -7.55 19.17
C PHE A 65 -1.52 -7.38 17.82
N GLU A 66 -2.23 -6.27 17.60
CA GLU A 66 -2.81 -5.94 16.28
C GLU A 66 -1.75 -5.89 15.18
N THR A 67 -0.59 -5.32 15.51
CA THR A 67 0.49 -5.09 14.55
C THR A 67 1.18 -6.39 14.15
N GLU A 68 1.43 -7.28 15.10
CA GLU A 68 2.13 -8.55 14.86
C GLU A 68 1.22 -9.58 14.16
N GLU A 69 -0.05 -9.67 14.58
CA GLU A 69 -1.03 -10.57 13.95
C GLU A 69 -1.23 -10.23 12.46
N GLU A 70 -1.23 -8.94 12.12
CA GLU A 70 -1.44 -8.49 10.75
C GLU A 70 -0.15 -8.29 9.96
N ARG A 71 1.01 -8.47 10.58
CA ARG A 71 2.31 -8.32 9.91
C ARG A 71 2.44 -9.24 8.70
N GLU A 72 1.99 -10.50 8.85
CA GLU A 72 2.00 -11.48 7.76
C GLU A 72 1.07 -11.10 6.61
N ARG A 73 -0.01 -10.37 6.88
CA ARG A 73 -0.97 -9.91 5.88
C ARG A 73 -0.54 -8.60 5.20
N VAL A 74 0.12 -7.69 5.93
CA VAL A 74 0.53 -6.37 5.42
C VAL A 74 1.83 -6.42 4.63
N THR A 75 2.80 -7.24 5.05
CA THR A 75 4.10 -7.38 4.33
C THR A 75 3.94 -7.65 2.82
N PRO A 76 3.12 -8.63 2.38
CA PRO A 76 2.92 -8.86 0.95
C PRO A 76 2.18 -7.71 0.24
N LEU A 77 1.34 -6.93 0.93
CA LEU A 77 0.66 -5.77 0.36
C LEU A 77 1.64 -4.62 0.08
N VAL A 78 2.57 -4.37 1.01
CA VAL A 78 3.64 -3.37 0.81
C VAL A 78 4.52 -3.78 -0.37
N LEU A 79 4.93 -5.05 -0.44
CA LEU A 79 5.74 -5.54 -1.56
C LEU A 79 4.99 -5.43 -2.89
N ALA A 80 3.70 -5.76 -2.93
CA ALA A 80 2.88 -5.64 -4.12
C ALA A 80 2.75 -4.19 -4.58
N ALA A 81 2.52 -3.24 -3.66
CA ALA A 81 2.45 -1.82 -3.99
C ALA A 81 3.80 -1.26 -4.48
N VAL A 82 4.91 -1.67 -3.87
CA VAL A 82 6.26 -1.25 -4.29
C VAL A 82 6.64 -1.83 -5.65
N SER A 83 6.22 -3.06 -5.93
CA SER A 83 6.45 -3.76 -7.19
C SER A 83 5.42 -3.41 -8.25
N ASP A 84 4.41 -2.59 -7.92
CA ASP A 84 3.39 -2.14 -8.86
C ASP A 84 3.99 -1.12 -9.81
N SER A 85 4.62 -1.65 -10.87
CA SER A 85 5.20 -0.88 -11.96
C SER A 85 4.14 -0.40 -12.95
N ARG A 86 2.84 -0.43 -12.59
CA ARG A 86 1.80 0.22 -13.38
C ARG A 86 1.93 1.73 -13.20
N ASP A 87 2.97 2.28 -13.82
CA ASP A 87 2.83 3.55 -14.51
C ASP A 87 1.59 3.37 -15.41
N PHE A 88 0.55 4.17 -15.17
CA PHE A 88 -0.13 4.67 -16.36
C PHE A 88 0.95 5.53 -17.03
N ASP A 89 1.67 4.93 -17.99
CA ASP A 89 2.70 5.61 -18.78
C ASP A 89 2.02 6.78 -19.50
N ILE A 90 1.89 7.92 -18.81
CA ILE A 90 1.43 9.17 -19.39
C ILE A 90 2.36 9.50 -20.56
N ASP A 91 3.66 9.21 -20.43
CA ASP A 91 4.63 9.35 -21.50
C ASP A 91 4.36 8.42 -22.69
N ALA A 92 3.95 7.15 -22.49
CA ALA A 92 3.55 6.27 -23.60
C ALA A 92 2.20 6.67 -24.22
N TYR A 93 1.29 7.27 -23.45
CA TYR A 93 0.06 7.87 -23.97
C TYR A 93 0.35 9.15 -24.77
N HIS A 94 1.29 9.98 -24.31
CA HIS A 94 1.75 11.17 -25.02
C HIS A 94 2.55 10.80 -26.29
N LEU A 95 3.40 9.76 -26.27
CA LEU A 95 4.12 9.29 -27.45
C LEU A 95 3.16 8.80 -28.55
N LYS A 96 2.10 8.07 -28.17
CA LYS A 96 1.05 7.66 -29.12
C LYS A 96 0.25 8.84 -29.65
N SER A 97 0.01 9.86 -28.83
CA SER A 97 -0.73 11.06 -29.25
C SER A 97 0.09 11.96 -30.17
N GLN A 98 1.40 12.12 -29.92
CA GLN A 98 2.30 12.88 -30.79
C GLN A 98 2.52 12.17 -32.13
N LEU A 99 2.65 10.85 -32.15
CA LEU A 99 2.78 10.06 -33.40
C LEU A 99 1.50 10.05 -34.24
N ALA A 100 0.32 10.18 -33.61
CA ALA A 100 -0.94 10.35 -34.31
C ALA A 100 -1.07 11.75 -34.92
N GLN A 101 -0.54 12.77 -34.25
CA GLN A 101 -0.58 14.16 -34.70
C GLN A 101 0.43 14.44 -35.83
N GLU A 102 1.61 13.79 -35.85
CA GLU A 102 2.57 13.89 -36.96
C GLU A 102 2.13 13.17 -38.25
N ASN A 103 1.16 12.25 -38.18
CA ASN A 103 0.63 11.55 -39.37
C ASN A 103 -0.61 12.22 -39.98
N GLU A 104 -1.19 13.25 -39.36
CA GLU A 104 -2.36 13.97 -39.88
C GLU A 104 -2.03 15.31 -40.58
N ASP A 105 -0.81 15.83 -40.43
CA ASP A 105 -0.34 17.07 -41.08
C ASP A 105 0.62 16.81 -42.28
N GLY A 106 0.57 15.60 -42.84
CA GLY A 106 1.28 15.22 -44.07
C GLY A 106 0.38 15.29 -45.31
N ASP A 107 0.01 16.51 -45.72
CA ASP A 107 -0.48 16.83 -47.08
C ASP A 107 0.68 16.80 -48.09
#